data_AF-A0A382MVM9-F1
#
_entry.id   AF-A0A382MVM9-F1
#
_cell.length_a   1.000
_cell.length_b   1.000
_cell.length_c   1.000
_cell.angle_alpha   90.00
_cell.angle_beta   90.00
_cell.angle_gamma   90.00
#
_symmetry.space_group_name_H-M   'P 1'
#
loop_
_entity.id
_entity.type
_entity.pdbx_description
1 polymer ?
#
loop_
_entity_poly.entity_id
_entity_poly.type
_entity_poly.pdbx_seq_one_letter_code
_entity_poly.pdbx_strand_id
1 'polypeptide(L)' 'MHVCILTTGFPRFRGDLFGAFVLEMARALVAQGTQVTVVAPHEKGIARHEKVEGISVHRFRYFLPVAGQ' A
#
# COMPACT_ATOMS: atom_id res chain seq x y z
N MET A 1 13.71 13.35 -2.21
CA MET A 1 12.63 13.17 -3.20
C MET A 1 11.57 12.27 -2.58
N HIS A 2 10.28 12.56 -2.79
CA HIS A 2 9.17 11.79 -2.24
C HIS A 2 8.22 11.39 -3.37
N VAL A 3 7.93 10.10 -3.47
CA VAL A 3 7.01 9.52 -4.46
C VAL A 3 5.75 9.01 -3.76
N CYS A 4 4.59 9.37 -4.30
CA CYS A 4 3.30 8.81 -3.93
C CYS A 4 2.84 7.82 -5.01
N ILE A 5 2.52 6.59 -4.62
CA ILE A 5 1.98 5.56 -5.49
C ILE A 5 0.51 5.36 -5.13
N LEU A 6 -0.38 5.85 -5.98
CA LEU A 6 -1.80 5.51 -5.92
C LEU A 6 -2.02 4.20 -6.65
N THR A 7 -2.65 3.22 -5.99
CA THR A 7 -2.91 1.89 -6.56
C THR A 7 -4.31 1.42 -6.21
N THR A 8 -4.82 0.47 -7.00
CA THR A 8 -6.05 -0.28 -6.70
C THR A 8 -5.78 -1.57 -5.93
N GLY A 9 -4.51 -1.94 -5.72
CA GLY A 9 -4.14 -3.15 -4.99
C GLY A 9 -2.76 -3.08 -4.34
N PHE A 10 -2.66 -3.61 -3.13
CA PHE A 10 -1.43 -3.69 -2.34
C PHE A 10 -1.52 -4.84 -1.32
N PRO A 11 -0.43 -5.59 -1.05
CA PRO A 11 -0.46 -6.77 -0.18
C PRO A 11 -1.08 -6.47 1.18
N ARG A 12 -2.07 -7.26 1.61
CA ARG A 12 -2.82 -7.05 2.87
C ARG A 12 -2.13 -7.66 4.09
N PHE A 13 -1.34 -8.68 3.86
CA PHE A 13 -0.54 -9.40 4.84
C PHE A 13 0.72 -9.93 4.15
N ARG A 14 1.70 -10.37 4.94
CA ARG A 14 2.95 -10.92 4.41
C ARG A 14 2.67 -12.17 3.55
N GLY A 15 3.15 -12.17 2.31
CA GLY A 15 2.93 -13.26 1.36
C GLY A 15 1.66 -13.13 0.51
N ASP A 16 0.88 -12.05 0.68
CA ASP A 16 -0.25 -11.76 -0.20
C ASP A 16 0.26 -11.38 -1.61
N LEU A 17 -0.23 -12.09 -2.63
CA LEU A 17 0.15 -11.86 -4.03
C LEU A 17 -0.59 -10.67 -4.63
N PHE A 18 -1.68 -10.22 -4.00
CA PHE A 18 -2.48 -9.11 -4.50
C PHE A 18 -1.68 -7.80 -4.47
N GLY A 19 -1.39 -7.23 -5.64
CA GLY A 19 -0.59 -6.00 -5.76
C GLY A 19 0.88 -6.16 -5.36
N ALA A 20 1.42 -7.39 -5.29
CA ALA A 20 2.81 -7.64 -4.89
C ALA A 20 3.84 -6.88 -5.73
N PHE A 21 3.59 -6.69 -7.04
CA PHE A 21 4.46 -5.91 -7.90
C PHE A 21 4.62 -4.44 -7.44
N VAL A 22 3.60 -3.85 -6.80
CA VAL A 22 3.67 -2.49 -6.25
C VAL A 22 4.58 -2.45 -5.04
N LEU A 23 4.52 -3.48 -4.18
CA LEU A 23 5.44 -3.62 -3.05
C LEU A 23 6.89 -3.75 -3.53
N GLU A 24 7.14 -4.62 -4.51
CA GLU A 24 8.49 -4.81 -5.08
C GLU A 24 9.03 -3.53 -5.70
N MET A 25 8.21 -2.79 -6.46
CA MET A 25 8.57 -1.49 -7.03
C MET A 25 8.87 -0.45 -5.94
N ALA A 26 8.00 -0.33 -4.95
CA ALA A 26 8.19 0.59 -3.83
C ALA A 26 9.45 0.27 -3.02
N ARG A 27 9.74 -1.01 -2.80
CA ARG A 27 10.95 -1.47 -2.13
C ARG A 27 12.20 -1.10 -2.91
N ALA A 28 12.19 -1.26 -4.23
CA ALA A 28 13.30 -0.85 -5.09
C ALA A 28 13.57 0.67 -4.99
N LEU A 29 12.51 1.50 -4.96
CA LEU A 29 12.65 2.95 -4.78
C LEU A 29 13.20 3.33 -3.40
N VAL A 30 12.71 2.69 -2.34
CA VAL A 30 13.22 2.89 -0.97
C VAL A 30 14.70 2.50 -0.88
N ALA A 31 15.12 1.41 -1.53
CA ALA A 31 16.52 1.00 -1.57
C ALA A 31 17.45 2.03 -2.25
N GLN A 32 16.91 2.89 -3.13
CA GLN A 32 17.61 4.02 -3.73
C GLN A 32 17.53 5.31 -2.88
N GLY A 33 17.05 5.23 -1.64
CA GLY A 33 16.91 6.38 -0.73
C GLY A 33 15.69 7.27 -1.00
N THR A 34 14.74 6.81 -1.82
CA THR A 34 13.51 7.56 -2.08
C THR A 34 12.50 7.34 -0.96
N GLN A 35 11.88 8.41 -0.46
CA GLN A 35 10.74 8.28 0.45
C GLN A 35 9.51 7.89 -0.37
N VAL A 36 8.85 6.79 0.02
CA VAL A 36 7.70 6.26 -0.70
C VAL A 36 6.48 6.19 0.21
N THR A 37 5.38 6.74 -0.30
CA THR A 37 4.05 6.57 0.25
C THR A 37 3.17 5.82 -0.73
N VAL A 38 2.49 4.77 -0.28
CA VAL A 38 1.49 4.04 -1.05
C VAL A 38 0.11 4.40 -0.54
N VAL A 39 -0.79 4.73 -1.46
CA VAL A 39 -2.21 4.95 -1.19
C VAL A 39 -2.98 3.82 -1.88
N ALA A 40 -3.58 2.93 -1.10
CA ALA A 40 -4.21 1.71 -1.57
C ALA A 40 -5.60 1.51 -0.94
N PRO A 41 -6.47 0.65 -1.49
CA PRO A 41 -7.76 0.38 -0.87
C PRO A 41 -7.62 -0.36 0.46
N HIS A 42 -8.52 -0.04 1.38
CA HIS A 42 -8.71 -0.71 2.66
C HIS A 42 -9.53 -2.00 2.49
N GLU A 43 -9.35 -2.93 3.43
CA GLU A 43 -10.19 -4.11 3.59
C GLU A 43 -10.43 -4.38 5.08
N LYS A 44 -11.55 -5.03 5.41
CA LYS A 44 -11.92 -5.29 6.80
C LYS A 44 -10.81 -6.08 7.51
N GLY A 45 -10.35 -5.55 8.64
CA GLY A 45 -9.36 -6.22 9.49
C GLY A 45 -7.91 -5.82 9.24
N ILE A 46 -7.64 -4.90 8.31
CA ILE A 46 -6.29 -4.35 8.10
C ILE A 46 -6.14 -2.94 8.68
N ALA A 47 -4.91 -2.53 8.97
CA ALA A 47 -4.62 -1.21 9.50
C ALA A 47 -4.86 -0.13 8.43
N ARG A 48 -5.41 1.03 8.84
CA ARG A 48 -5.58 2.18 7.92
C ARG A 48 -4.28 2.86 7.54
N HIS A 49 -3.30 2.76 8.43
CA HIS A 49 -1.97 3.27 8.22
C HIS A 49 -0.98 2.26 8.78
N GLU A 50 0.03 1.94 8.00
CA GLU A 50 1.07 1.00 8.39
C GLU A 50 2.39 1.38 7.71
N LYS A 51 3.48 0.84 8.23
CA LYS A 51 4.80 0.96 7.61
C LYS A 51 5.30 -0.44 7.25
N VAL A 52 5.42 -0.71 5.95
CA VAL A 52 5.86 -2.00 5.41
C VAL A 52 7.22 -1.79 4.77
N GLU A 53 8.28 -2.40 5.32
CA GLU A 53 9.63 -2.37 4.72
C GLU A 53 10.15 -0.96 4.39
N GLY A 54 9.86 0.02 5.25
CA GLY A 54 10.25 1.42 5.03
C GLY A 54 9.25 2.26 4.22
N ILE A 55 8.24 1.63 3.63
CA ILE A 55 7.18 2.26 2.83
C ILE A 55 6.02 2.65 3.75
N SER A 56 5.56 3.90 3.68
CA SER A 56 4.35 4.31 4.38
C SER A 56 3.12 3.96 3.56
N VAL A 57 2.17 3.21 4.13
CA VAL A 57 0.97 2.76 3.43
C VAL A 57 -0.25 3.40 4.06
N HIS A 58 -1.08 4.06 3.25
CA HIS A 58 -2.36 4.61 3.64
C HIS A 58 -3.47 3.86 2.92
N ARG A 59 -4.38 3.27 3.70
CA ARG A 59 -5.51 2.49 3.21
C ARG A 59 -6.77 3.35 3.20
N PHE A 60 -7.26 3.73 2.03
CA PHE A 60 -8.48 4.51 1.88
C PHE A 60 -9.70 3.60 1.71
N ARG A 61 -10.87 4.06 2.13
CA ARG A 61 -12.15 3.37 1.87
C ARG A 61 -12.82 4.03 0.68
N TYR A 62 -13.20 3.27 -0.33
CA TYR A 62 -14.07 3.79 -1.39
C TYR A 62 -15.41 4.21 -0.81
N PHE A 63 -16.01 5.18 -1.47
CA PHE A 63 -17.35 5.66 -1.13
C PHE A 63 -18.42 4.57 -1.36
N LEU A 64 -18.26 3.74 -2.40
CA LEU A 64 -19.11 2.59 -2.71
C LEU A 64 -18.25 1.43 -3.27
N PRO A 65 -18.52 0.16 -2.93
CA PRO A 65 -19.44 -0.34 -1.91
C PRO A 65 -18.79 -0.32 -0.51
N VAL A 66 -19.55 0.10 0.49
CA VAL A 66 -19.06 0.21 1.87
C VAL A 66 -18.94 -1.15 2.57
N ALA A 67 -19.78 -2.13 2.19
CA ALA A 67 -19.92 -3.39 2.92
C ALA A 67 -18.74 -4.38 2.76
N GLY A 68 -17.85 -4.16 1.79
CA GLY A 68 -16.71 -5.03 1.49
C GLY A 68 -15.35 -4.49 1.92
N GLN A 69 -15.31 -3.39 2.68
CA GLN A 69 -14.06 -2.66 3.01
C GLN A 69 -13.91 -2.34 4.48
#